data_AF-A0A293LVY9-F1
#
_entry.id   AF-A0A293LVY9-F1
#
_cell.length_a   1.000
_cell.length_b   1.000
_cell.length_c   1.000
_cell.angle_alpha   90.00
_cell.angle_beta   90.00
_cell.angle_gamma   90.00
#
_symmetry.space_group_name_H-M   'P 1'
#
loop_
_entity.id
_entity.type
_entity.pdbx_description
1 polymer ?
#
loop_
_entity_poly.entity_id
_entity_poly.type
_entity_poly.pdbx_seq_one_letter_code
_entity_poly.pdbx_strand_id
1 'polypeptide(L)'
;MGYQPGKGLGRELQGISAPIEAKLRKGKGAIGLYGPEHKTAPASSQPSADDTAKLRDANQWKKRKEGEKKVKYVYKTIDEVKSEGVYRRTTPAPQSKLSKVKVIDMTGPEQRVLSGYHELHQQHTRPEEEDAPEASRSIGANFSIPELSHNLDLLVDMTEQRIMQNDRELRHENDRLVNMQHELERLEETMHQEEKHEARLKDVASILKEMADRTSEDCADPLTLSECADHFHTLLDSYYEEYKMYGISDFAMTAICPLFKKHLEKWQPLKKPTFAVNVFKEWKDILEGSDGLNRSYAHHCAGNPDPYHHIVWESWMPLVRQAILGWSPRNCEPAIELLETWMPVLPPWILHNVLDQFVLPRLQQEVESWNPLTDTVPIHSWLHPWLPLMGSRLEPLYPPIRMKLSNALTNWHPSDGSAKLILEPWRRVFSGGTLEAFVVANILPKLAVALQGMVINPHHQILDVWHWVMAWEDMCPSSSMATLLEKAFFSTVASSIVHMASA
;
A
#
# COMPACT_ATOMS: atom_id res chain seq x y z
N MET A 1 16.35 -38.16 -50.98
CA MET A 1 16.70 -36.80 -51.44
C MET A 1 16.47 -35.88 -50.25
N GLY A 2 17.52 -35.70 -49.44
CA GLY A 2 17.42 -35.17 -48.08
C GLY A 2 17.52 -33.66 -48.05
N TYR A 3 16.48 -33.01 -47.51
CA TYR A 3 16.56 -31.63 -47.05
C TYR A 3 17.51 -31.57 -45.85
N GLN A 4 18.52 -30.71 -45.90
CA GLN A 4 19.40 -30.39 -44.77
C GLN A 4 19.18 -28.92 -44.40
N PRO A 5 18.89 -28.60 -43.13
CA PRO A 5 18.66 -27.22 -42.71
C PRO A 5 19.88 -26.34 -43.04
N GLY A 6 19.64 -25.25 -43.78
CA GLY A 6 20.67 -24.31 -44.25
C GLY A 6 21.20 -24.57 -45.67
N LYS A 7 20.89 -25.71 -46.31
CA LYS A 7 21.34 -26.02 -47.69
C LYS A 7 20.20 -26.07 -48.70
N GLY A 8 20.56 -25.86 -49.96
CA GLY A 8 19.67 -25.85 -51.11
C GLY A 8 18.98 -27.16 -51.43
N LEU A 9 17.78 -27.11 -52.03
CA LEU A 9 17.09 -28.30 -52.51
C LEU A 9 17.70 -28.79 -53.84
N GLY A 10 18.06 -30.08 -53.93
CA GLY A 10 18.57 -30.71 -55.17
C GLY A 10 19.45 -31.94 -54.89
N ARG A 11 19.72 -32.76 -55.92
CA ARG A 11 20.55 -33.99 -55.78
C ARG A 11 21.98 -33.68 -55.30
N GLU A 12 22.48 -32.48 -55.59
CA GLU A 12 23.80 -31.96 -55.19
C GLU A 12 23.72 -30.77 -54.22
N LEU A 13 22.55 -30.51 -53.61
CA LEU A 13 22.31 -29.41 -52.64
C LEU A 13 22.58 -27.97 -53.19
N GLN A 14 22.48 -27.79 -54.50
CA GLN A 14 22.75 -26.51 -55.21
C GLN A 14 21.56 -25.54 -55.29
N GLY A 15 20.39 -25.89 -54.74
CA GLY A 15 19.22 -25.02 -54.74
C GLY A 15 19.38 -23.76 -53.87
N ILE A 16 18.57 -22.74 -54.11
CA ILE A 16 18.58 -21.53 -53.28
C ILE A 16 17.74 -21.84 -52.02
N SER A 17 18.35 -21.75 -50.84
CA SER A 17 17.69 -22.07 -49.55
C SER A 17 16.96 -20.89 -48.92
N ALA A 18 17.19 -19.66 -49.37
CA ALA A 18 16.50 -18.46 -48.91
C ALA A 18 15.38 -18.04 -49.90
N PRO A 19 14.19 -17.63 -49.42
CA PRO A 19 13.14 -17.14 -50.30
C PRO A 19 13.59 -15.89 -51.06
N ILE A 20 13.27 -15.82 -52.36
CA ILE A 20 13.65 -14.70 -53.22
C ILE A 20 12.80 -13.47 -52.84
N GLU A 21 13.43 -12.48 -52.21
CA GLU A 21 12.80 -11.20 -51.91
C GLU A 21 12.72 -10.33 -53.17
N ALA A 22 11.50 -10.03 -53.62
CA ALA A 22 11.27 -9.12 -54.74
C ALA A 22 11.48 -7.66 -54.30
N LYS A 23 12.54 -7.02 -54.81
CA LYS A 23 12.74 -5.57 -54.65
C LYS A 23 11.86 -4.80 -55.64
N LEU A 24 10.81 -4.17 -55.13
CA LEU A 24 10.02 -3.21 -55.91
C LEU A 24 10.86 -1.94 -56.18
N ARG A 25 11.14 -1.65 -57.46
CA ARG A 25 11.87 -0.44 -57.86
C ARG A 25 10.95 0.80 -57.73
N LYS A 26 11.47 1.92 -57.23
CA LYS A 26 10.76 3.20 -57.25
C LYS A 26 10.97 3.90 -58.59
N GLY A 27 9.94 3.93 -59.45
CA GLY A 27 9.87 4.80 -60.64
C GLY A 27 10.03 4.11 -62.01
N LYS A 28 9.63 4.84 -63.08
CA LYS A 28 9.61 4.38 -64.49
C LYS A 28 10.96 4.60 -65.22
N GLY A 29 12.05 4.08 -64.69
CA GLY A 29 13.38 4.16 -65.33
C GLY A 29 13.64 2.98 -66.28
N ALA A 30 14.24 3.22 -67.45
CA ALA A 30 14.61 2.17 -68.41
C ALA A 30 15.84 1.37 -67.92
N ILE A 31 15.89 0.09 -68.34
CA ILE A 31 16.74 -1.00 -67.82
C ILE A 31 18.26 -0.75 -67.80
N GLY A 32 18.78 0.26 -68.52
CA GLY A 32 20.21 0.57 -68.58
C GLY A 32 20.73 1.62 -67.58
N LEU A 33 19.85 2.30 -66.83
CA LEU A 33 20.27 3.39 -65.92
C LEU A 33 20.81 2.90 -64.57
N TYR A 34 20.43 1.68 -64.18
CA TYR A 34 20.90 1.02 -62.96
C TYR A 34 21.75 -0.16 -63.40
N GLY A 35 23.06 -0.10 -63.13
CA GLY A 35 24.05 -1.10 -63.56
C GLY A 35 23.77 -2.54 -63.08
N PRO A 36 24.67 -3.50 -63.40
CA PRO A 36 24.37 -4.92 -63.34
C PRO A 36 23.97 -5.42 -61.95
N GLU A 37 22.79 -6.04 -61.86
CA GLU A 37 22.17 -6.56 -60.63
C GLU A 37 22.63 -8.00 -60.29
N HIS A 38 23.94 -8.22 -60.16
CA HIS A 38 24.46 -9.47 -59.57
C HIS A 38 25.70 -9.18 -58.71
N LYS A 39 25.69 -9.66 -57.45
CA LYS A 39 26.86 -9.58 -56.56
C LYS A 39 27.82 -10.73 -56.85
N THR A 40 29.06 -10.42 -57.20
CA THR A 40 30.19 -11.36 -57.10
C THR A 40 30.62 -11.49 -55.63
N ALA A 41 30.90 -12.72 -55.20
CA ALA A 41 31.23 -13.09 -53.83
C ALA A 41 32.62 -12.57 -53.38
N PRO A 42 32.84 -12.33 -52.09
CA PRO A 42 34.15 -11.92 -51.57
C PRO A 42 35.06 -13.15 -51.40
N ALA A 43 36.25 -13.10 -51.99
CA ALA A 43 37.32 -14.06 -51.71
C ALA A 43 38.03 -13.68 -50.40
N SER A 44 38.25 -14.71 -49.57
CA SER A 44 38.92 -14.68 -48.27
C SER A 44 40.32 -14.09 -48.32
N SER A 45 40.71 -13.34 -47.29
CA SER A 45 42.11 -12.99 -47.04
C SER A 45 42.48 -13.20 -45.58
N GLN A 46 43.43 -14.10 -45.36
CA GLN A 46 44.50 -14.12 -44.34
C GLN A 46 45.46 -15.29 -44.71
N PRO A 47 46.72 -15.34 -44.24
CA PRO A 47 47.84 -14.46 -44.60
C PRO A 47 49.12 -15.27 -44.98
N SER A 48 50.08 -14.65 -45.69
CA SER A 48 51.48 -15.11 -45.74
C SER A 48 52.33 -13.98 -46.35
N ALA A 49 53.20 -13.34 -45.57
CA ALA A 49 54.59 -13.72 -45.30
C ALA A 49 55.55 -13.28 -46.43
N ASP A 50 56.51 -12.45 -46.01
CA ASP A 50 57.79 -12.05 -46.61
C ASP A 50 58.02 -12.30 -48.10
N ASP A 51 58.31 -11.23 -48.83
CA ASP A 51 59.58 -11.19 -49.54
C ASP A 51 60.01 -9.76 -49.89
N THR A 52 61.13 -9.37 -49.30
CA THR A 52 61.91 -8.19 -49.67
C THR A 52 62.46 -8.37 -51.10
N ALA A 53 61.84 -7.73 -52.08
CA ALA A 53 62.37 -7.65 -53.44
C ALA A 53 62.59 -6.20 -53.88
N LYS A 54 63.88 -5.87 -54.00
CA LYS A 54 64.46 -4.66 -54.57
C LYS A 54 63.75 -4.23 -55.87
N LEU A 55 63.05 -3.10 -55.83
CA LEU A 55 62.61 -2.40 -57.04
C LEU A 55 63.75 -1.51 -57.54
N ARG A 56 64.29 -1.94 -58.68
CA ARG A 56 65.32 -1.26 -59.47
C ARG A 56 64.77 0.05 -60.03
N ASP A 57 65.54 1.12 -59.87
CA ASP A 57 65.39 2.36 -60.61
C ASP A 57 65.49 2.11 -62.12
N ALA A 58 64.35 2.20 -62.80
CA ALA A 58 64.27 2.36 -64.25
C ALA A 58 63.99 3.84 -64.53
N ASN A 59 65.04 4.63 -64.76
CA ASN A 59 64.93 5.94 -65.38
C ASN A 59 66.20 6.24 -66.21
N GLN A 60 66.30 5.56 -67.35
CA GLN A 60 67.11 5.99 -68.48
C GLN A 60 66.20 6.78 -69.44
N TRP A 61 66.24 8.12 -69.40
CA TRP A 61 66.34 8.99 -70.58
C TRP A 61 66.28 10.49 -70.21
N LYS A 62 67.29 11.22 -70.72
CA LYS A 62 67.58 12.67 -70.71
C LYS A 62 68.18 13.31 -69.44
N LYS A 63 69.45 13.75 -69.60
CA LYS A 63 70.17 14.69 -68.72
C LYS A 63 69.36 15.99 -68.54
N ARG A 64 68.98 16.31 -67.30
CA ARG A 64 68.52 17.65 -66.91
C ARG A 64 69.72 18.61 -66.84
N LYS A 65 69.56 19.81 -67.40
CA LYS A 65 70.44 20.96 -67.17
C LYS A 65 70.19 21.50 -65.76
N GLU A 66 71.25 21.87 -65.03
CA GLU A 66 71.15 22.59 -63.75
C GLU A 66 70.38 23.91 -63.95
N GLY A 67 69.32 24.11 -63.16
CA GLY A 67 68.54 25.36 -63.17
C GLY A 67 67.04 25.25 -62.88
N GLU A 68 66.44 24.06 -62.79
CA GLU A 68 64.99 23.93 -62.50
C GLU A 68 64.70 23.75 -60.99
N LYS A 69 63.94 24.69 -60.40
CA LYS A 69 63.46 24.63 -59.01
C LYS A 69 62.66 23.35 -58.78
N LYS A 70 63.02 22.56 -57.76
CA LYS A 70 62.28 21.36 -57.35
C LYS A 70 60.86 21.75 -56.92
N VAL A 71 59.86 21.25 -57.62
CA VAL A 71 58.45 21.35 -57.21
C VAL A 71 58.28 20.61 -55.88
N LYS A 72 57.86 21.32 -54.82
CA LYS A 72 57.44 20.71 -53.56
C LYS A 72 56.06 20.10 -53.77
N TYR A 73 55.95 18.78 -53.70
CA TYR A 73 54.66 18.10 -53.60
C TYR A 73 54.14 18.25 -52.18
N VAL A 74 52.95 18.83 -52.02
CA VAL A 74 52.22 18.85 -50.75
C VAL A 74 51.28 17.65 -50.77
N TYR A 75 51.53 16.67 -49.92
CA TYR A 75 50.64 15.52 -49.75
C TYR A 75 49.64 15.84 -48.65
N LYS A 76 48.35 15.84 -48.96
CA LYS A 76 47.31 15.87 -47.93
C LYS A 76 47.17 14.48 -47.33
N THR A 77 47.23 14.39 -46.01
CA THR A 77 46.96 13.14 -45.29
C THR A 77 45.47 12.92 -45.11
N ILE A 78 45.05 11.67 -44.91
CA ILE A 78 43.63 11.32 -44.70
C ILE A 78 43.06 12.07 -43.49
N ASP A 79 43.88 12.28 -42.45
CA ASP A 79 43.50 13.01 -41.24
C ASP A 79 43.37 14.53 -41.49
N GLU A 80 44.21 15.10 -42.37
CA GLU A 80 44.06 16.49 -42.83
C GLU A 80 42.77 16.69 -43.62
N VAL A 81 42.41 15.77 -44.53
CA VAL A 81 41.14 15.83 -45.29
C VAL A 81 39.91 15.72 -44.37
N LYS A 82 39.98 14.85 -43.34
CA LYS A 82 38.94 14.75 -42.31
C LYS A 82 38.82 16.04 -41.49
N SER A 83 39.94 16.69 -41.16
CA SER A 83 39.94 17.96 -40.42
C SER A 83 39.46 19.15 -41.28
N GLU A 84 39.91 19.26 -42.54
CA GLU A 84 39.47 20.28 -43.48
C GLU A 84 37.97 20.16 -43.79
N GLY A 85 37.42 18.94 -43.86
CA GLY A 85 35.98 18.70 -44.04
C GLY A 85 35.10 19.22 -42.88
N VAL A 86 35.67 19.46 -41.70
CA VAL A 86 34.98 20.14 -40.57
C VAL A 86 34.92 21.65 -40.80
N TYR A 87 35.93 22.25 -41.45
CA TYR A 87 36.07 23.69 -41.70
C TYR A 87 35.56 24.15 -43.08
N ARG A 88 35.54 23.29 -44.12
CA ARG A 88 34.86 23.51 -45.42
C ARG A 88 33.34 23.34 -45.29
N ARG A 89 32.71 24.00 -44.30
CA ARG A 89 31.27 24.25 -44.33
C ARG A 89 31.00 25.48 -45.18
N THR A 90 31.04 25.33 -46.50
CA THR A 90 30.36 26.25 -47.42
C THR A 90 28.88 25.87 -47.48
N THR A 91 28.18 26.10 -46.38
CA THR A 91 26.72 26.20 -46.35
C THR A 91 26.41 27.35 -45.40
N PRO A 92 25.68 28.39 -45.84
CA PRO A 92 25.38 29.52 -44.97
C PRO A 92 24.51 29.01 -43.83
N ALA A 93 25.06 29.03 -42.61
CA ALA A 93 24.26 28.90 -41.40
C ALA A 93 23.21 30.03 -41.39
N PRO A 94 21.97 29.76 -40.96
CA PRO A 94 20.92 30.78 -40.91
C PRO A 94 21.37 31.93 -40.00
N GLN A 95 21.30 33.13 -40.54
CA GLN A 95 21.82 34.38 -39.99
C GLN A 95 21.36 34.63 -38.54
N SER A 96 22.34 34.75 -37.64
CA SER A 96 22.15 35.29 -36.30
C SER A 96 21.73 36.76 -36.39
N LYS A 97 20.74 37.16 -35.57
CA LYS A 97 20.14 38.52 -35.53
C LYS A 97 21.13 39.65 -35.21
N LEU A 98 22.39 39.35 -34.91
CA LEU A 98 23.48 40.30 -34.67
C LEU A 98 24.04 40.94 -35.97
N SER A 99 23.71 40.41 -37.15
CA SER A 99 24.19 40.92 -38.45
C SER A 99 23.39 42.09 -39.04
N LYS A 100 22.54 42.77 -38.25
CA LYS A 100 21.66 43.87 -38.73
C LYS A 100 21.92 45.23 -38.07
N VAL A 101 23.02 45.38 -37.33
CA VAL A 101 23.39 46.66 -36.71
C VAL A 101 24.27 47.46 -37.67
N LYS A 102 23.79 48.64 -38.08
CA LYS A 102 24.47 49.57 -38.98
C LYS A 102 25.64 50.22 -38.23
N VAL A 103 26.88 49.91 -38.61
CA VAL A 103 28.09 50.46 -37.97
C VAL A 103 28.70 51.52 -38.89
N ILE A 104 28.94 52.72 -38.37
CA ILE A 104 29.56 53.81 -39.12
C ILE A 104 31.06 53.82 -38.80
N ASP A 105 31.88 53.49 -39.79
CA ASP A 105 33.33 53.52 -39.69
C ASP A 105 33.85 54.91 -40.09
N MET A 106 34.55 55.56 -39.15
CA MET A 106 35.16 56.88 -39.27
C MET A 106 36.69 56.82 -39.21
N THR A 107 37.29 55.63 -39.29
CA THR A 107 38.76 55.47 -39.17
C THR A 107 39.52 55.73 -40.47
N GLY A 108 38.81 55.95 -41.58
CA GLY A 108 39.36 56.47 -42.85
C GLY A 108 39.00 57.94 -43.10
N PRO A 109 39.57 58.56 -44.14
CA PRO A 109 39.31 59.97 -44.49
C PRO A 109 37.87 60.25 -44.96
N GLU A 110 37.06 59.22 -45.23
CA GLU A 110 35.63 59.36 -45.58
C GLU A 110 34.74 58.44 -44.72
N GLN A 111 33.55 58.93 -44.37
CA GLN A 111 32.56 58.20 -43.58
C GLN A 111 31.96 57.04 -44.38
N ARG A 112 32.17 55.80 -43.91
CA ARG A 112 31.57 54.59 -44.50
C ARG A 112 30.58 53.95 -43.55
N VAL A 113 29.55 53.32 -44.09
CA VAL A 113 28.55 52.62 -43.28
C VAL A 113 28.52 51.14 -43.63
N LEU A 114 28.93 50.31 -42.67
CA LEU A 114 28.99 48.86 -42.77
C LEU A 114 27.68 48.22 -42.30
N SER A 115 27.34 47.09 -42.92
CA SER A 115 26.07 46.41 -42.73
C SER A 115 26.03 45.49 -41.48
N GLY A 116 27.19 45.24 -40.86
CA GLY A 116 27.32 44.55 -39.58
C GLY A 116 28.78 44.27 -39.18
N TYR A 117 28.98 43.69 -37.98
CA TYR A 117 30.31 43.46 -37.39
C TYR A 117 31.24 42.51 -38.18
N HIS A 118 30.71 41.73 -39.14
CA HIS A 118 31.50 40.80 -39.95
C HIS A 118 32.42 41.52 -40.96
N GLU A 119 32.10 42.74 -41.37
CA GLU A 119 32.88 43.53 -42.33
C GLU A 119 34.10 44.24 -41.69
N LEU A 120 34.16 44.33 -40.35
CA LEU A 120 35.28 44.98 -39.61
C LEU A 120 36.59 44.18 -39.64
N HIS A 121 36.55 42.88 -39.97
CA HIS A 121 37.75 42.02 -39.98
C HIS A 121 38.58 42.11 -41.27
N GLN A 122 38.13 42.87 -42.26
CA GLN A 122 38.92 43.13 -43.48
C GLN A 122 39.85 44.33 -43.25
N GLN A 123 40.89 44.15 -42.44
CA GLN A 123 41.94 45.16 -42.32
C GLN A 123 42.75 45.23 -43.62
N HIS A 124 42.80 46.43 -44.21
CA HIS A 124 43.64 46.78 -45.35
C HIS A 124 45.12 46.51 -45.04
N THR A 125 45.73 45.59 -45.79
CA THR A 125 47.18 45.46 -45.90
C THR A 125 47.74 46.72 -46.59
N ARG A 126 48.74 47.32 -45.96
CA ARG A 126 49.43 48.56 -46.34
C ARG A 126 50.07 48.46 -47.74
N PRO A 127 49.99 49.52 -48.59
CA PRO A 127 50.62 49.53 -49.91
C PRO A 127 52.10 49.91 -49.77
N GLU A 128 53.00 49.00 -50.13
CA GLU A 128 54.40 49.31 -50.42
C GLU A 128 54.70 48.95 -51.88
N GLU A 129 55.14 50.01 -52.57
CA GLU A 129 56.06 50.11 -53.70
C GLU A 129 55.82 49.30 -54.99
N GLU A 130 55.63 50.08 -56.05
CA GLU A 130 55.62 49.69 -57.46
C GLU A 130 56.96 49.05 -57.85
N ASP A 131 56.99 47.73 -57.94
CA ASP A 131 57.91 47.03 -58.85
C ASP A 131 57.13 46.58 -60.09
N ALA A 132 57.70 46.92 -61.24
CA ALA A 132 57.21 46.70 -62.59
C ALA A 132 56.72 45.25 -62.84
N PRO A 133 55.85 45.00 -63.86
CA PRO A 133 55.22 43.70 -64.05
C PRO A 133 56.26 42.69 -64.52
N GLU A 134 56.82 41.93 -63.58
CA GLU A 134 57.49 40.68 -63.92
C GLU A 134 56.40 39.71 -64.36
N ALA A 135 56.22 39.62 -65.68
CA ALA A 135 55.59 38.50 -66.34
C ALA A 135 56.31 37.22 -65.88
N SER A 136 55.84 36.65 -64.76
CA SER A 136 56.12 35.28 -64.37
C SER A 136 55.48 34.42 -65.45
N ARG A 137 56.28 34.21 -66.51
CA ARG A 137 56.02 33.25 -67.58
C ARG A 137 55.48 32.01 -66.92
N SER A 138 54.21 31.72 -67.18
CA SER A 138 53.57 30.46 -66.88
C SER A 138 54.38 29.37 -67.57
N ILE A 139 55.32 28.79 -66.82
CA ILE A 139 55.95 27.53 -67.19
C ILE A 139 54.83 26.50 -67.12
N GLY A 140 54.17 26.30 -68.26
CA GLY A 140 52.97 25.48 -68.38
C GLY A 140 51.89 25.98 -69.34
N ALA A 141 51.99 27.17 -69.96
CA ALA A 141 50.95 27.64 -70.89
C ALA A 141 50.75 26.76 -72.15
N ASN A 142 51.76 25.96 -72.53
CA ASN A 142 51.67 25.05 -73.68
C ASN A 142 51.34 23.60 -73.27
N PHE A 143 51.09 23.36 -71.97
CA PHE A 143 50.68 22.07 -71.39
C PHE A 143 49.65 22.26 -70.28
N SER A 144 48.88 23.37 -70.29
CA SER A 144 47.66 23.45 -69.53
C SER A 144 46.64 22.63 -70.31
N ILE A 145 46.22 21.50 -69.74
CA ILE A 145 45.08 20.75 -70.24
C ILE A 145 43.99 21.00 -69.20
N PRO A 146 43.21 22.10 -69.32
CA PRO A 146 42.26 22.52 -68.30
C PRO A 146 41.25 21.42 -67.99
N GLU A 147 40.85 20.66 -69.00
CA GLU A 147 39.97 19.50 -68.88
C GLU A 147 40.60 18.35 -68.09
N LEU A 148 41.91 18.09 -68.24
CA LEU A 148 42.59 17.04 -67.49
C LEU A 148 42.87 17.46 -66.05
N SER A 149 43.25 18.73 -65.81
CA SER A 149 43.36 19.26 -64.46
C SER A 149 42.01 19.28 -63.76
N HIS A 150 40.94 19.69 -64.46
CA HIS A 150 39.58 19.64 -63.93
C HIS A 150 39.13 18.20 -63.64
N ASN A 151 39.44 17.24 -64.53
CA ASN A 151 39.15 15.82 -64.28
C ASN A 151 39.94 15.26 -63.09
N LEU A 152 41.19 15.65 -62.90
CA LEU A 152 42.00 15.25 -61.75
C LEU A 152 41.50 15.91 -60.46
N ASP A 153 41.17 17.19 -60.50
CA ASP A 153 40.57 17.92 -59.37
C ASP A 153 39.20 17.33 -59.01
N LEU A 154 38.38 16.97 -60.00
CA LEU A 154 37.09 16.28 -59.79
C LEU A 154 37.30 14.90 -59.15
N LEU A 155 38.29 14.13 -59.59
CA LEU A 155 38.62 12.85 -58.97
C LEU A 155 39.08 13.04 -57.52
N VAL A 156 39.91 14.07 -57.26
CA VAL A 156 40.33 14.43 -55.90
C VAL A 156 39.12 14.82 -55.06
N ASP A 157 38.26 15.72 -55.53
CA ASP A 157 37.03 16.15 -54.85
C ASP A 157 36.08 14.98 -54.59
N MET A 158 35.89 14.09 -55.56
CA MET A 158 35.07 12.87 -55.39
C MET A 158 35.68 11.94 -54.34
N THR A 159 37.01 11.82 -54.28
CA THR A 159 37.68 11.02 -53.23
C THR A 159 37.65 11.69 -51.86
N GLU A 160 37.85 13.01 -51.77
CA GLU A 160 37.71 13.80 -50.53
C GLU A 160 36.27 13.67 -49.99
N GLN A 161 35.24 13.80 -50.85
CA GLN A 161 33.84 13.60 -50.49
C GLN A 161 33.53 12.18 -50.04
N ARG A 162 34.09 11.16 -50.70
CA ARG A 162 33.94 9.75 -50.29
C ARG A 162 34.59 9.50 -48.92
N ILE A 163 35.78 10.07 -48.67
CA ILE A 163 36.45 9.98 -47.36
C ILE A 163 35.59 10.63 -46.28
N MET A 164 35.04 11.83 -46.55
CA MET A 164 34.15 12.52 -45.61
C MET A 164 32.85 11.77 -45.35
N GLN A 165 32.24 11.19 -46.39
CA GLN A 165 31.02 10.39 -46.24
C GLN A 165 31.28 9.15 -45.40
N ASN A 166 32.36 8.41 -45.71
CA ASN A 166 32.74 7.22 -44.97
C ASN A 166 33.06 7.55 -43.49
N ASP A 167 33.73 8.68 -43.23
CA ASP A 167 34.00 9.13 -41.85
C ASP A 167 32.71 9.48 -41.09
N ARG A 168 31.72 10.10 -41.75
CA ARG A 168 30.40 10.36 -41.14
C ARG A 168 29.63 9.08 -40.86
N GLU A 169 29.64 8.14 -41.81
CA GLU A 169 29.03 6.82 -41.65
C GLU A 169 29.70 6.06 -40.49
N LEU A 170 31.03 6.10 -40.40
CA LEU A 170 31.80 5.47 -39.33
C LEU A 170 31.49 6.10 -37.96
N ARG A 171 31.38 7.43 -37.86
CA ARG A 171 30.98 8.10 -36.61
C ARG A 171 29.55 7.75 -36.21
N HIS A 172 28.60 7.76 -37.15
CA HIS A 172 27.22 7.39 -36.89
C HIS A 172 27.11 5.94 -36.41
N GLU A 173 27.82 5.00 -37.05
CA GLU A 173 27.84 3.61 -36.60
C GLU A 173 28.54 3.46 -35.25
N ASN A 174 29.59 4.24 -34.96
CA ASN A 174 30.24 4.25 -33.65
C ASN A 174 29.30 4.77 -32.54
N ASP A 175 28.60 5.89 -32.78
CA ASP A 175 27.60 6.43 -31.84
C ASP A 175 26.45 5.44 -31.63
N ARG A 176 26.03 4.76 -32.69
CA ARG A 176 25.02 3.69 -32.62
C ARG A 176 25.51 2.49 -31.80
N LEU A 177 26.77 2.09 -31.96
CA LEU A 177 27.37 1.03 -31.15
C LEU A 177 27.38 1.40 -29.67
N VAL A 178 27.76 2.64 -29.34
CA VAL A 178 27.74 3.13 -27.94
C VAL A 178 26.32 3.14 -27.38
N ASN A 179 25.32 3.61 -28.13
CA ASN A 179 23.93 3.58 -27.67
C ASN A 179 23.42 2.15 -27.47
N MET A 180 23.75 1.23 -28.39
CA MET A 180 23.38 -0.18 -28.28
C MET A 180 24.06 -0.85 -27.09
N GLN A 181 25.30 -0.48 -26.75
CA GLN A 181 26.00 -0.96 -25.56
C GLN A 181 25.27 -0.53 -24.28
N HIS A 182 24.91 0.75 -24.16
CA HIS A 182 24.13 1.22 -23.02
C HIS A 182 22.73 0.61 -22.95
N GLU A 183 22.08 0.36 -24.08
CA GLU A 183 20.80 -0.35 -24.11
C GLU A 183 20.95 -1.81 -23.67
N LEU A 184 22.03 -2.50 -24.06
CA LEU A 184 22.34 -3.85 -23.58
C LEU A 184 22.60 -3.87 -22.07
N GLU A 185 23.44 -2.97 -21.55
CA GLU A 185 23.72 -2.87 -20.10
C GLU A 185 22.44 -2.61 -19.30
N ARG A 186 21.58 -1.70 -19.78
CA ARG A 186 20.28 -1.43 -19.14
C ARG A 186 19.36 -2.64 -19.18
N LEU A 187 19.31 -3.35 -20.31
CA LEU A 187 18.47 -4.56 -20.44
C LEU A 187 18.98 -5.70 -19.55
N GLU A 188 20.29 -5.87 -19.44
CA GLU A 188 20.90 -6.84 -18.52
C GLU A 188 20.56 -6.52 -17.06
N GLU A 189 20.59 -5.25 -16.65
CA GLU A 189 20.18 -4.84 -15.31
C GLU A 189 18.69 -5.14 -15.05
N THR A 190 17.80 -4.83 -16.01
CA THR A 190 16.38 -5.17 -15.88
C THR A 190 16.14 -6.67 -15.83
N MET A 191 16.84 -7.46 -16.66
CA MET A 191 16.76 -8.92 -16.61
C MET A 191 17.18 -9.46 -15.24
N HIS A 192 18.26 -8.93 -14.66
CA HIS A 192 18.72 -9.37 -13.35
C HIS A 192 17.75 -9.00 -12.22
N GLN A 193 17.05 -7.86 -12.32
CA GLN A 193 16.01 -7.48 -11.38
C GLN A 193 14.77 -8.38 -11.49
N GLU A 194 14.33 -8.67 -12.72
CA GLU A 194 13.21 -9.57 -12.99
C GLU A 194 13.51 -11.01 -12.55
N GLU A 195 14.72 -11.52 -12.79
CA GLU A 195 15.14 -12.85 -12.32
C GLU A 195 15.11 -12.96 -10.78
N LYS A 196 15.54 -11.90 -10.07
CA LYS A 196 15.43 -11.84 -8.61
C LYS A 196 13.98 -11.83 -8.16
N HIS A 197 13.11 -11.07 -8.83
CA HIS A 197 11.70 -11.01 -8.50
C HIS A 197 11.02 -12.37 -8.78
N GLU A 198 11.33 -13.03 -9.89
CA GLU A 198 10.83 -14.36 -10.22
C GLU A 198 11.27 -15.40 -9.18
N ALA A 199 12.54 -15.35 -8.73
CA ALA A 199 13.03 -16.24 -7.68
C ALA A 199 12.27 -16.03 -6.35
N ARG A 200 12.09 -14.77 -5.92
CA ARG A 200 11.32 -14.46 -4.70
C ARG A 200 9.87 -14.93 -4.79
N LEU A 201 9.21 -14.69 -5.92
CA LEU A 201 7.83 -15.14 -6.13
C LEU A 201 7.71 -16.66 -6.12
N LYS A 202 8.70 -17.38 -6.68
CA LYS A 202 8.74 -18.86 -6.61
C LYS A 202 8.88 -19.34 -5.18
N ASP A 203 9.73 -18.71 -4.37
CA ASP A 203 9.89 -19.05 -2.95
C ASP A 203 8.56 -18.84 -2.19
N VAL A 204 7.94 -17.66 -2.33
CA VAL A 204 6.64 -17.35 -1.70
C VAL A 204 5.56 -18.33 -2.16
N ALA A 205 5.49 -18.63 -3.45
CA ALA A 205 4.53 -19.59 -3.99
C ALA A 205 4.76 -21.01 -3.46
N SER A 206 6.02 -21.41 -3.24
CA SER A 206 6.35 -22.71 -2.65
C SER A 206 5.89 -22.82 -1.20
N ILE A 207 6.10 -21.77 -0.40
CA ILE A 207 5.64 -21.69 1.00
C ILE A 207 4.11 -21.74 1.05
N LEU A 208 3.42 -20.93 0.22
CA LEU A 208 1.96 -20.92 0.16
C LEU A 208 1.37 -22.26 -0.28
N LYS A 209 2.02 -22.92 -1.25
CA LYS A 209 1.60 -24.23 -1.73
C LYS A 209 1.79 -25.30 -0.66
N GLU A 210 2.92 -25.30 0.03
CA GLU A 210 3.15 -26.21 1.17
C GLU A 210 2.09 -26.01 2.26
N MET A 211 1.77 -24.77 2.61
CA MET A 211 0.71 -24.46 3.56
C MET A 211 -0.66 -24.94 3.06
N ALA A 212 -1.01 -24.71 1.80
CA ALA A 212 -2.29 -25.13 1.22
C ALA A 212 -2.42 -26.67 1.19
N ASP A 213 -1.37 -27.37 0.74
CA ASP A 213 -1.34 -28.83 0.63
C ASP A 213 -1.45 -29.48 2.02
N ARG A 214 -0.77 -28.93 3.04
CA ARG A 214 -0.81 -29.43 4.43
C ARG A 214 -2.06 -29.02 5.22
N THR A 215 -2.84 -28.07 4.70
CA THR A 215 -4.15 -27.70 5.28
C THR A 215 -5.28 -28.58 4.74
N SER A 216 -5.06 -29.31 3.64
CA SER A 216 -6.05 -30.23 3.08
C SER A 216 -6.37 -31.40 4.02
N GLU A 217 -7.64 -31.85 4.02
CA GLU A 217 -8.18 -32.83 4.99
C GLU A 217 -7.53 -34.23 4.91
N ASP A 218 -6.82 -34.54 3.81
CA ASP A 218 -6.22 -35.85 3.53
C ASP A 218 -4.71 -35.94 3.83
N CYS A 219 -4.11 -34.93 4.48
CA CYS A 219 -2.68 -34.93 4.79
C CYS A 219 -2.34 -35.74 6.06
N ALA A 220 -1.32 -36.60 5.97
CA ALA A 220 -0.82 -37.42 7.09
C ALA A 220 -0.14 -36.58 8.20
N ASP A 221 0.32 -35.38 7.87
CA ASP A 221 0.98 -34.44 8.79
C ASP A 221 0.39 -33.02 8.67
N PRO A 222 -0.79 -32.79 9.27
CA PRO A 222 -1.53 -31.54 9.13
C PRO A 222 -0.78 -30.38 9.79
N LEU A 223 -0.74 -29.23 9.11
CA LEU A 223 -0.07 -28.03 9.59
C LEU A 223 -0.59 -27.62 10.97
N THR A 224 0.31 -27.38 11.92
CA THR A 224 -0.06 -26.85 13.24
C THR A 224 -0.24 -25.34 13.21
N LEU A 225 -1.02 -24.78 14.15
CA LEU A 225 -1.20 -23.33 14.29
C LEU A 225 0.13 -22.59 14.48
N SER A 226 1.09 -23.20 15.18
CA SER A 226 2.43 -22.64 15.38
C SER A 226 3.28 -22.68 14.10
N GLU A 227 3.29 -23.80 13.37
CA GLU A 227 4.01 -23.89 12.09
C GLU A 227 3.46 -22.91 11.07
N CYS A 228 2.13 -22.74 11.04
CA CYS A 228 1.50 -21.73 10.20
C CYS A 228 1.94 -20.32 10.61
N ALA A 229 2.00 -20.01 11.91
CA ALA A 229 2.51 -18.73 12.40
C ALA A 229 3.97 -18.49 11.97
N ASP A 230 4.84 -19.51 12.04
CA ASP A 230 6.24 -19.42 11.60
C ASP A 230 6.37 -19.09 10.10
N HIS A 231 5.54 -19.70 9.26
CA HIS A 231 5.49 -19.38 7.83
C HIS A 231 5.01 -17.95 7.58
N PHE A 232 4.00 -17.48 8.32
CA PHE A 232 3.53 -16.09 8.22
C PHE A 232 4.58 -15.08 8.73
N HIS A 233 5.31 -15.40 9.80
CA HIS A 233 6.46 -14.59 10.24
C HIS A 233 7.55 -14.52 9.17
N THR A 234 7.89 -15.65 8.55
CA THR A 234 8.86 -15.70 7.45
C THR A 234 8.41 -14.84 6.26
N LEU A 235 7.12 -14.89 5.90
CA LEU A 235 6.55 -14.07 4.84
C LEU A 235 6.55 -12.57 5.19
N LEU A 236 6.26 -12.21 6.44
CA LEU A 236 6.27 -10.81 6.90
C LEU A 236 7.68 -10.23 7.00
N ASP A 237 8.66 -11.02 7.44
CA ASP A 237 10.03 -10.55 7.67
C ASP A 237 10.86 -10.53 6.38
N SER A 238 10.74 -11.56 5.55
CA SER A 238 11.60 -11.74 4.35
C SER A 238 10.93 -11.33 3.04
N TYR A 239 9.59 -11.31 2.96
CA TYR A 239 8.82 -11.10 1.73
C TYR A 239 7.67 -10.09 1.90
N TYR A 240 7.90 -9.00 2.66
CA TYR A 240 6.87 -8.02 3.01
C TYR A 240 6.22 -7.34 1.80
N GLU A 241 6.99 -7.05 0.75
CA GLU A 241 6.49 -6.39 -0.47
C GLU A 241 5.50 -7.30 -1.19
N GLU A 242 5.85 -8.58 -1.36
CA GLU A 242 5.02 -9.61 -1.96
C GLU A 242 3.78 -9.87 -1.09
N TYR A 243 3.94 -9.96 0.23
CA TYR A 243 2.85 -10.10 1.18
C TYR A 243 1.76 -9.03 1.00
N LYS A 244 2.19 -7.77 0.85
CA LYS A 244 1.29 -6.63 0.68
C LYS A 244 0.72 -6.52 -0.73
N MET A 245 1.53 -6.76 -1.77
CA MET A 245 1.12 -6.63 -3.16
C MET A 245 0.09 -7.68 -3.58
N TYR A 246 0.23 -8.91 -3.10
CA TYR A 246 -0.64 -10.04 -3.47
C TYR A 246 -1.75 -10.33 -2.46
N GLY A 247 -1.86 -9.54 -1.38
CA GLY A 247 -2.92 -9.72 -0.38
C GLY A 247 -2.83 -11.09 0.31
N ILE A 248 -1.62 -11.54 0.67
CA ILE A 248 -1.42 -12.86 1.29
C ILE A 248 -2.13 -12.95 2.66
N SER A 249 -2.46 -11.81 3.27
CA SER A 249 -3.34 -11.73 4.45
C SER A 249 -4.72 -12.36 4.23
N ASP A 250 -5.23 -12.36 2.99
CA ASP A 250 -6.54 -12.95 2.70
C ASP A 250 -6.47 -14.49 2.62
N PHE A 251 -5.32 -15.04 2.22
CA PHE A 251 -5.05 -16.48 2.31
C PHE A 251 -5.05 -16.98 3.76
N ALA A 252 -4.69 -16.09 4.70
CA ALA A 252 -4.78 -16.39 6.12
C ALA A 252 -6.21 -16.83 6.49
N MET A 253 -7.26 -16.19 5.95
CA MET A 253 -8.65 -16.56 6.25
C MET A 253 -8.98 -18.01 5.85
N THR A 254 -8.50 -18.48 4.68
CA THR A 254 -8.81 -19.82 4.19
C THR A 254 -7.98 -20.90 4.88
N ALA A 255 -6.69 -20.63 5.14
CA ALA A 255 -5.80 -21.60 5.77
C ALA A 255 -6.05 -21.75 7.28
N ILE A 256 -6.34 -20.65 7.97
CA ILE A 256 -6.32 -20.60 9.43
C ILE A 256 -7.67 -21.01 10.04
N CYS A 257 -8.80 -20.65 9.41
CA CYS A 257 -10.13 -21.01 9.93
C CYS A 257 -10.32 -22.50 10.25
N PRO A 258 -9.96 -23.47 9.37
CA PRO A 258 -10.09 -24.89 9.70
C PRO A 258 -9.18 -25.31 10.86
N LEU A 259 -7.97 -24.73 10.97
CA LEU A 259 -7.03 -25.01 12.07
C LEU A 259 -7.57 -24.52 13.41
N PHE A 260 -8.15 -23.32 13.47
CA PHE A 260 -8.81 -22.82 14.68
C PHE A 260 -10.04 -23.65 15.03
N LYS A 261 -10.89 -24.01 14.06
CA LYS A 261 -12.07 -24.85 14.30
C LYS A 261 -11.67 -26.20 14.91
N LYS A 262 -10.59 -26.83 14.42
CA LYS A 262 -10.03 -28.06 14.99
C LYS A 262 -9.43 -27.86 16.39
N HIS A 263 -8.69 -26.77 16.61
CA HIS A 263 -8.10 -26.47 17.91
C HIS A 263 -9.17 -26.18 18.99
N LEU A 264 -10.27 -25.57 18.60
CA LEU A 264 -11.36 -25.17 19.50
C LEU A 264 -12.47 -26.23 19.64
N GLU A 265 -12.40 -27.36 18.92
CA GLU A 265 -13.49 -28.36 18.86
C GLU A 265 -13.93 -28.86 20.24
N LYS A 266 -12.97 -29.05 21.17
CA LYS A 266 -13.23 -29.54 22.54
C LYS A 266 -13.32 -28.42 23.57
N TRP A 267 -13.23 -27.17 23.14
CA TRP A 267 -13.21 -26.02 24.04
C TRP A 267 -14.61 -25.75 24.59
N GLN A 268 -14.70 -25.58 25.91
CA GLN A 268 -15.92 -25.16 26.61
C GLN A 268 -15.70 -23.75 27.16
N PRO A 269 -16.21 -22.69 26.48
CA PRO A 269 -15.86 -21.31 26.80
C PRO A 269 -16.09 -20.94 28.26
N LEU A 270 -17.24 -21.34 28.82
CA LEU A 270 -17.63 -21.00 30.20
C LEU A 270 -16.88 -21.78 31.29
N LYS A 271 -16.15 -22.85 30.96
CA LYS A 271 -15.38 -23.63 31.96
C LYS A 271 -13.89 -23.30 31.96
N LYS A 272 -13.35 -22.95 30.80
CA LYS A 272 -11.92 -22.64 30.61
C LYS A 272 -11.78 -21.41 29.73
N PRO A 273 -12.04 -20.20 30.25
CA PRO A 273 -12.05 -18.98 29.45
C PRO A 273 -10.67 -18.63 28.88
N THR A 274 -9.57 -19.04 29.52
CA THR A 274 -8.19 -18.67 29.12
C THR A 274 -7.55 -19.56 28.06
N PHE A 275 -8.17 -20.69 27.69
CA PHE A 275 -7.51 -21.77 26.93
C PHE A 275 -6.83 -21.33 25.62
N ALA A 276 -7.51 -20.52 24.79
CA ALA A 276 -7.04 -20.15 23.46
C ALA A 276 -6.62 -18.68 23.31
N VAL A 277 -6.65 -17.90 24.40
CA VAL A 277 -6.45 -16.44 24.35
C VAL A 277 -5.08 -16.07 23.80
N ASN A 278 -4.02 -16.79 24.20
CA ASN A 278 -2.67 -16.52 23.74
C ASN A 278 -2.51 -16.78 22.24
N VAL A 279 -3.14 -17.84 21.73
CA VAL A 279 -3.12 -18.18 20.30
C VAL A 279 -3.80 -17.08 19.49
N PHE A 280 -4.98 -16.62 19.91
CA PHE A 280 -5.66 -15.51 19.23
C PHE A 280 -4.86 -14.21 19.32
N LYS A 281 -4.19 -13.95 20.45
CA LYS A 281 -3.35 -12.76 20.61
C LYS A 281 -2.15 -12.78 19.65
N GLU A 282 -1.47 -13.91 19.52
CA GLU A 282 -0.38 -14.11 18.57
C GLU A 282 -0.86 -13.86 17.12
N TRP A 283 -1.99 -14.45 16.73
CA TRP A 283 -2.56 -14.24 15.39
C TRP A 283 -3.08 -12.81 15.17
N LYS A 284 -3.56 -12.14 16.22
CA LYS A 284 -3.88 -10.71 16.17
C LYS A 284 -2.63 -9.89 15.87
N ASP A 285 -1.53 -10.17 16.56
CA ASP A 285 -0.26 -9.46 16.38
C ASP A 285 0.33 -9.71 14.98
N ILE A 286 0.21 -10.93 14.43
CA ILE A 286 0.65 -11.29 13.07
C ILE A 286 -0.19 -10.57 12.00
N LEU A 287 -1.52 -10.61 12.11
CA LEU A 287 -2.41 -10.14 11.05
C LEU A 287 -2.70 -8.63 11.12
N GLU A 288 -2.91 -8.09 12.32
CA GLU A 288 -3.15 -6.65 12.50
C GLU A 288 -1.81 -5.89 12.53
N GLY A 289 -0.81 -6.35 13.29
CA GLY A 289 0.55 -5.79 13.38
C GLY A 289 0.64 -4.28 13.62
N SER A 290 1.86 -3.72 13.49
CA SER A 290 2.16 -2.27 13.68
C SER A 290 1.29 -1.33 12.83
N ASP A 291 0.75 -1.81 11.72
CA ASP A 291 -0.04 -1.01 10.76
C ASP A 291 -1.56 -1.25 10.91
N GLY A 292 -2.00 -1.92 11.99
CA GLY A 292 -3.39 -2.38 12.17
C GLY A 292 -4.44 -1.28 12.02
N LEU A 293 -4.10 -0.04 12.41
CA LEU A 293 -4.99 1.10 12.18
C LEU A 293 -5.11 1.45 10.69
N ASN A 294 -3.98 1.59 9.98
CA ASN A 294 -3.98 1.89 8.54
C ASN A 294 -4.59 0.75 7.70
N ARG A 295 -4.34 -0.52 8.07
CA ARG A 295 -4.89 -1.69 7.40
C ARG A 295 -6.39 -1.81 7.61
N SER A 296 -6.88 -1.63 8.85
CA SER A 296 -8.31 -1.67 9.14
C SER A 296 -9.06 -0.57 8.37
N TYR A 297 -8.52 0.66 8.32
CA TYR A 297 -9.09 1.74 7.49
C TYR A 297 -9.04 1.43 5.98
N ALA A 298 -7.94 0.86 5.46
CA ALA A 298 -7.83 0.49 4.05
C ALA A 298 -8.80 -0.63 3.64
N HIS A 299 -8.93 -1.67 4.47
CA HIS A 299 -9.88 -2.78 4.26
C HIS A 299 -11.33 -2.31 4.37
N HIS A 300 -11.66 -1.45 5.34
CA HIS A 300 -12.99 -0.85 5.46
C HIS A 300 -13.35 0.04 4.26
N CYS A 301 -12.40 0.80 3.70
CA CYS A 301 -12.60 1.56 2.47
C CYS A 301 -12.75 0.67 1.22
N ALA A 302 -12.12 -0.51 1.21
CA ALA A 302 -12.22 -1.50 0.13
C ALA A 302 -13.43 -2.45 0.27
N GLY A 303 -14.17 -2.39 1.38
CA GLY A 303 -15.30 -3.27 1.66
C GLY A 303 -14.92 -4.71 2.04
N ASN A 304 -13.64 -5.01 2.23
CA ASN A 304 -13.18 -6.33 2.67
C ASN A 304 -13.17 -6.41 4.21
N PRO A 305 -13.68 -7.51 4.80
CA PRO A 305 -13.56 -7.72 6.24
C PRO A 305 -12.08 -7.90 6.61
N ASP A 306 -11.70 -7.36 7.77
CA ASP A 306 -10.37 -7.58 8.33
C ASP A 306 -10.13 -9.09 8.53
N PRO A 307 -9.02 -9.67 8.02
CA PRO A 307 -8.74 -11.10 8.13
C PRO A 307 -8.82 -11.65 9.55
N TYR A 308 -8.33 -10.90 10.54
CA TYR A 308 -8.38 -11.33 11.93
C TYR A 308 -9.82 -11.33 12.46
N HIS A 309 -10.59 -10.27 12.15
CA HIS A 309 -12.00 -10.19 12.53
C HIS A 309 -12.81 -11.34 11.93
N HIS A 310 -12.52 -11.73 10.68
CA HIS A 310 -13.15 -12.86 10.03
C HIS A 310 -12.83 -14.19 10.73
N ILE A 311 -11.57 -14.43 11.09
CA ILE A 311 -11.16 -15.65 11.82
C ILE A 311 -11.88 -15.75 13.17
N VAL A 312 -11.95 -14.65 13.92
CA VAL A 312 -12.67 -14.58 15.20
C VAL A 312 -14.17 -14.86 14.98
N TRP A 313 -14.78 -14.26 13.96
CA TRP A 313 -16.18 -14.47 13.65
C TRP A 313 -16.50 -15.92 13.24
N GLU A 314 -15.66 -16.55 12.43
CA GLU A 314 -15.90 -17.91 11.95
C GLU A 314 -15.58 -18.99 12.97
N SER A 315 -14.60 -18.77 13.84
CA SER A 315 -14.08 -19.81 14.73
C SER A 315 -14.54 -19.65 16.18
N TRP A 316 -14.46 -18.43 16.72
CA TRP A 316 -14.75 -18.15 18.12
C TRP A 316 -16.25 -17.93 18.36
N MET A 317 -16.89 -17.14 17.49
CA MET A 317 -18.29 -16.73 17.67
C MET A 317 -19.29 -17.89 17.75
N PRO A 318 -19.23 -18.95 16.92
CA PRO A 318 -20.20 -20.04 16.99
C PRO A 318 -20.17 -20.76 18.34
N LEU A 319 -18.98 -20.98 18.89
CA LEU A 319 -18.78 -21.67 20.18
C LEU A 319 -19.28 -20.82 21.35
N VAL A 320 -18.95 -19.53 21.35
CA VAL A 320 -19.40 -18.62 22.40
C VAL A 320 -20.90 -18.36 22.31
N ARG A 321 -21.46 -18.22 21.10
CA ARG A 321 -22.90 -18.16 20.90
C ARG A 321 -23.60 -19.38 21.49
N GLN A 322 -23.13 -20.58 21.18
CA GLN A 322 -23.69 -21.82 21.73
C GLN A 322 -23.59 -21.86 23.25
N ALA A 323 -22.46 -21.44 23.82
CA ALA A 323 -22.25 -21.39 25.25
C ALA A 323 -23.19 -20.40 25.95
N ILE A 324 -23.36 -19.18 25.41
CA ILE A 324 -24.25 -18.16 25.97
C ILE A 324 -25.73 -18.56 25.85
N LEU A 325 -26.12 -19.23 24.76
CA LEU A 325 -27.48 -19.75 24.62
C LEU A 325 -27.80 -20.83 25.65
N GLY A 326 -26.81 -21.65 26.02
CA GLY A 326 -26.95 -22.67 27.08
C GLY A 326 -26.70 -22.14 28.50
N TRP A 327 -26.24 -20.90 28.65
CA TRP A 327 -25.90 -20.28 29.93
C TRP A 327 -27.13 -19.74 30.65
N SER A 328 -27.14 -19.85 31.98
CA SER A 328 -28.20 -19.33 32.84
C SER A 328 -27.80 -17.98 33.45
N PRO A 329 -28.57 -16.90 33.23
CA PRO A 329 -28.21 -15.58 33.75
C PRO A 329 -28.05 -15.47 35.26
N ARG A 330 -28.72 -16.35 36.02
CA ARG A 330 -28.59 -16.43 37.49
C ARG A 330 -27.18 -16.79 37.97
N ASN A 331 -26.37 -17.45 37.13
CA ASN A 331 -24.97 -17.72 37.41
C ASN A 331 -24.09 -16.89 36.48
N CYS A 332 -23.93 -15.60 36.79
CA CYS A 332 -23.33 -14.63 35.87
C CYS A 332 -21.80 -14.67 35.75
N GLU A 333 -21.10 -15.13 36.79
CA GLU A 333 -19.63 -15.08 36.86
C GLU A 333 -18.92 -15.73 35.66
N PRO A 334 -19.28 -16.96 35.21
CA PRO A 334 -18.53 -17.62 34.14
C PRO A 334 -18.62 -16.92 32.78
N ALA A 335 -19.75 -16.24 32.52
CA ALA A 335 -19.94 -15.51 31.27
C ALA A 335 -19.23 -14.15 31.31
N ILE A 336 -19.24 -13.48 32.46
CA ILE A 336 -18.51 -12.23 32.68
C ILE A 336 -17.00 -12.48 32.58
N GLU A 337 -16.49 -13.50 33.27
CA GLU A 337 -15.07 -13.89 33.23
C GLU A 337 -14.61 -14.20 31.80
N LEU A 338 -15.42 -14.92 31.03
CA LEU A 338 -15.14 -15.18 29.62
C LEU A 338 -15.02 -13.88 28.82
N LEU A 339 -15.96 -12.96 28.95
CA LEU A 339 -15.95 -11.71 28.18
C LEU A 339 -14.81 -10.78 28.59
N GLU A 340 -14.54 -10.63 29.88
CA GLU A 340 -13.43 -9.81 30.39
C GLU A 340 -12.07 -10.35 29.94
N THR A 341 -11.88 -11.67 29.98
CA THR A 341 -10.64 -12.31 29.55
C THR A 341 -10.38 -12.09 28.05
N TRP A 342 -11.44 -12.12 27.23
CA TRP A 342 -11.32 -11.99 25.78
C TRP A 342 -11.40 -10.55 25.27
N MET A 343 -11.87 -9.60 26.07
CA MET A 343 -11.97 -8.17 25.73
C MET A 343 -10.71 -7.55 25.06
N PRO A 344 -9.47 -7.79 25.52
CA PRO A 344 -8.28 -7.20 24.87
C PRO A 344 -7.97 -7.79 23.47
N VAL A 345 -8.45 -9.00 23.21
CA VAL A 345 -8.15 -9.78 21.99
C VAL A 345 -9.27 -9.65 20.97
N LEU A 346 -10.51 -9.40 21.41
CA LEU A 346 -11.67 -9.29 20.53
C LEU A 346 -11.77 -7.93 19.81
N PRO A 347 -12.22 -7.94 18.55
CA PRO A 347 -12.70 -6.73 17.89
C PRO A 347 -13.89 -6.11 18.64
N PRO A 348 -13.95 -4.77 18.80
CA PRO A 348 -15.01 -4.11 19.58
C PRO A 348 -16.42 -4.44 19.07
N TRP A 349 -16.61 -4.54 17.76
CA TRP A 349 -17.93 -4.82 17.17
C TRP A 349 -18.42 -6.24 17.49
N ILE A 350 -17.53 -7.23 17.61
CA ILE A 350 -17.90 -8.60 18.00
C ILE A 350 -18.36 -8.61 19.44
N LEU A 351 -17.65 -7.94 20.34
CA LEU A 351 -18.05 -7.82 21.74
C LEU A 351 -19.43 -7.15 21.86
N HIS A 352 -19.66 -6.04 21.16
CA HIS A 352 -20.96 -5.37 21.13
C HIS A 352 -22.06 -6.29 20.60
N ASN A 353 -21.80 -7.05 19.53
CA ASN A 353 -22.74 -8.03 18.99
C ASN A 353 -23.10 -9.10 20.03
N VAL A 354 -22.10 -9.62 20.76
CA VAL A 354 -22.31 -10.60 21.83
C VAL A 354 -23.22 -10.03 22.93
N LEU A 355 -22.92 -8.83 23.41
CA LEU A 355 -23.68 -8.17 24.46
C LEU A 355 -25.13 -7.87 24.03
N ASP A 356 -25.32 -7.34 22.83
CA ASP A 356 -26.63 -6.87 22.36
C ASP A 356 -27.55 -7.97 21.85
N GLN A 357 -26.99 -8.96 21.13
CA GLN A 357 -27.79 -9.97 20.43
C GLN A 357 -27.97 -11.26 21.24
N PHE A 358 -27.14 -11.49 22.26
CA PHE A 358 -27.17 -12.74 23.02
C PHE A 358 -27.33 -12.52 24.51
N VAL A 359 -26.47 -11.70 25.14
CA VAL A 359 -26.54 -11.48 26.59
C VAL A 359 -27.80 -10.70 26.96
N LEU A 360 -28.05 -9.55 26.31
CA LEU A 360 -29.19 -8.69 26.62
C LEU A 360 -30.55 -9.40 26.45
N PRO A 361 -30.84 -10.14 25.36
CA PRO A 361 -32.11 -10.85 25.22
C PRO A 361 -32.30 -11.94 26.29
N ARG A 362 -31.22 -12.62 26.70
CA ARG A 362 -31.27 -13.62 27.79
C ARG A 362 -31.58 -12.96 29.13
N LEU A 363 -30.98 -11.81 29.41
CA LEU A 363 -31.29 -11.03 30.61
C LEU A 363 -32.73 -10.51 30.59
N GLN A 364 -33.21 -10.02 29.43
CA GLN A 364 -34.62 -9.61 29.26
C GLN A 364 -35.58 -10.76 29.58
N GLN A 365 -35.36 -11.94 28.99
CA GLN A 365 -36.18 -13.12 29.22
C GLN A 365 -36.20 -13.54 30.70
N GLU A 366 -35.03 -13.55 31.37
CA GLU A 366 -34.98 -13.90 32.79
C GLU A 366 -35.66 -12.85 33.66
N VAL A 367 -35.48 -11.55 33.38
CA VAL A 367 -36.19 -10.46 34.06
C VAL A 367 -37.71 -10.57 33.87
N GLU A 368 -38.18 -10.97 32.69
CA GLU A 368 -39.60 -11.23 32.41
C GLU A 368 -40.14 -12.46 33.15
N SER A 369 -39.33 -13.49 33.35
CA SER A 369 -39.71 -14.68 34.12
C SER A 369 -39.64 -14.48 35.65
N TRP A 370 -38.74 -13.60 36.10
CA TRP A 370 -38.45 -13.38 37.51
C TRP A 370 -39.67 -12.84 38.26
N ASN A 371 -39.91 -13.37 39.46
CA ASN A 371 -40.98 -12.94 40.33
C ASN A 371 -40.45 -12.66 41.75
N PRO A 372 -40.52 -11.39 42.23
CA PRO A 372 -40.01 -11.00 43.54
C PRO A 372 -40.63 -11.73 44.74
N LEU A 373 -41.82 -12.31 44.61
CA LEU A 373 -42.51 -12.99 45.72
C LEU A 373 -42.17 -14.48 45.85
N THR A 374 -41.73 -15.11 44.76
CA THR A 374 -41.52 -16.57 44.71
C THR A 374 -40.06 -16.96 44.52
N ASP A 375 -39.27 -16.08 43.91
CA ASP A 375 -37.85 -16.34 43.68
C ASP A 375 -37.02 -16.14 44.95
N THR A 376 -36.14 -17.10 45.22
CA THR A 376 -35.22 -17.07 46.38
C THR A 376 -33.96 -16.24 46.12
N VAL A 377 -33.61 -16.03 44.85
CA VAL A 377 -32.40 -15.31 44.45
C VAL A 377 -32.76 -13.85 44.13
N PRO A 378 -32.20 -12.86 44.85
CA PRO A 378 -32.45 -11.46 44.57
C PRO A 378 -31.98 -11.06 43.17
N ILE A 379 -32.80 -10.30 42.44
CA ILE A 379 -32.50 -9.89 41.06
C ILE A 379 -31.18 -9.13 40.91
N HIS A 380 -30.81 -8.31 41.90
CA HIS A 380 -29.57 -7.54 41.85
C HIS A 380 -28.32 -8.43 41.85
N SER A 381 -28.39 -9.64 42.44
CA SER A 381 -27.24 -10.53 42.60
C SER A 381 -26.68 -11.04 41.26
N TRP A 382 -27.55 -11.20 40.25
CA TRP A 382 -27.15 -11.67 38.93
C TRP A 382 -27.25 -10.60 37.84
N LEU A 383 -27.90 -9.45 38.11
CA LEU A 383 -27.99 -8.34 37.18
C LEU A 383 -26.89 -7.29 37.39
N HIS A 384 -26.56 -6.92 38.63
CA HIS A 384 -25.57 -5.88 38.91
C HIS A 384 -24.14 -6.22 38.46
N PRO A 385 -23.69 -7.49 38.49
CA PRO A 385 -22.37 -7.84 37.95
C PRO A 385 -22.19 -7.48 36.48
N TRP A 386 -23.27 -7.30 35.70
CA TRP A 386 -23.21 -6.86 34.31
C TRP A 386 -23.04 -5.34 34.13
N LEU A 387 -23.22 -4.52 35.18
CA LEU A 387 -23.15 -3.06 35.09
C LEU A 387 -21.82 -2.55 34.51
N PRO A 388 -20.63 -3.06 34.89
CA PRO A 388 -19.36 -2.60 34.33
C PRO A 388 -19.22 -2.86 32.83
N LEU A 389 -19.76 -3.99 32.34
CA LEU A 389 -19.65 -4.39 30.93
C LEU A 389 -20.75 -3.80 30.04
N MET A 390 -21.97 -3.67 30.55
CA MET A 390 -23.13 -3.29 29.74
C MET A 390 -23.56 -1.83 29.92
N GLY A 391 -23.29 -1.21 31.08
CA GLY A 391 -23.62 0.19 31.35
C GLY A 391 -25.07 0.54 31.00
N SER A 392 -25.25 1.52 30.10
CA SER A 392 -26.57 2.00 29.65
C SER A 392 -27.39 0.96 28.87
N ARG A 393 -26.77 -0.11 28.35
CA ARG A 393 -27.49 -1.18 27.64
C ARG A 393 -28.50 -1.91 28.53
N LEU A 394 -28.35 -1.83 29.86
CA LEU A 394 -29.27 -2.42 30.84
C LEU A 394 -30.49 -1.55 31.15
N GLU A 395 -30.52 -0.27 30.73
CA GLU A 395 -31.63 0.65 31.01
C GLU A 395 -33.02 0.12 30.63
N PRO A 396 -33.21 -0.59 29.51
CA PRO A 396 -34.51 -1.17 29.15
C PRO A 396 -35.05 -2.20 30.15
N LEU A 397 -34.18 -2.80 30.98
CA LEU A 397 -34.58 -3.79 31.99
C LEU A 397 -35.16 -3.14 33.26
N TYR A 398 -34.84 -1.87 33.54
CA TYR A 398 -35.21 -1.24 34.79
C TYR A 398 -36.72 -0.98 34.95
N PRO A 399 -37.46 -0.51 33.93
CA PRO A 399 -38.91 -0.29 34.07
C PRO A 399 -39.71 -1.57 34.39
N PRO A 400 -39.52 -2.72 33.71
CA PRO A 400 -40.17 -3.98 34.08
C PRO A 400 -39.88 -4.41 35.53
N ILE A 401 -38.63 -4.26 35.98
CA ILE A 401 -38.22 -4.61 37.35
C ILE A 401 -38.94 -3.73 38.36
N ARG A 402 -38.97 -2.41 38.13
CA ARG A 402 -39.71 -1.47 38.99
C ARG A 402 -41.19 -1.80 39.06
N MET A 403 -41.83 -2.13 37.94
CA MET A 403 -43.25 -2.52 37.92
C MET A 403 -43.51 -3.78 38.75
N LYS A 404 -42.67 -4.81 38.61
CA LYS A 404 -42.80 -6.04 39.41
C LYS A 404 -42.56 -5.80 40.89
N LEU A 405 -41.56 -4.99 41.24
CA LEU A 405 -41.29 -4.61 42.63
C LEU A 405 -42.46 -3.80 43.22
N SER A 406 -43.00 -2.82 42.49
CA SER A 406 -44.17 -2.06 42.91
C SER A 406 -45.38 -2.96 43.16
N ASN A 407 -45.65 -3.90 42.25
CA ASN A 407 -46.74 -4.87 42.41
C ASN A 407 -46.53 -5.78 43.63
N ALA A 408 -45.32 -6.27 43.87
CA ALA A 408 -45.00 -7.06 45.06
C ALA A 408 -45.19 -6.27 46.36
N LEU A 409 -44.86 -4.98 46.32
CA LEU A 409 -45.02 -4.07 47.46
C LEU A 409 -46.47 -3.69 47.74
N THR A 410 -47.46 -4.04 46.91
CA THR A 410 -48.89 -3.72 47.16
C THR A 410 -49.41 -4.31 48.47
N ASN A 411 -48.99 -5.53 48.84
CA ASN A 411 -49.40 -6.21 50.07
C ASN A 411 -48.30 -6.24 51.15
N TRP A 412 -47.17 -5.58 50.92
CA TRP A 412 -46.07 -5.49 51.88
C TRP A 412 -46.46 -4.76 53.18
N HIS A 413 -45.88 -5.19 54.30
CA HIS A 413 -46.04 -4.58 55.62
C HIS A 413 -44.69 -4.13 56.18
N PRO A 414 -44.58 -2.97 56.87
CA PRO A 414 -43.31 -2.43 57.37
C PRO A 414 -42.48 -3.32 58.29
N SER A 415 -43.10 -4.32 58.94
CA SER A 415 -42.38 -5.31 59.74
C SER A 415 -41.48 -6.25 58.93
N ASP A 416 -41.70 -6.34 57.61
CA ASP A 416 -40.92 -7.17 56.72
C ASP A 416 -39.71 -6.39 56.17
N GLY A 417 -38.53 -6.67 56.73
CA GLY A 417 -37.27 -6.06 56.32
C GLY A 417 -36.75 -6.49 54.96
N SER A 418 -37.33 -7.52 54.32
CA SER A 418 -36.86 -8.04 53.03
C SER A 418 -36.94 -7.01 51.90
N ALA A 419 -37.96 -6.14 51.92
CA ALA A 419 -38.15 -5.08 50.93
C ALA A 419 -36.99 -4.09 50.89
N LYS A 420 -36.44 -3.71 52.06
CA LYS A 420 -35.29 -2.81 52.13
C LYS A 420 -34.04 -3.49 51.55
N LEU A 421 -33.78 -4.73 51.94
CA LEU A 421 -32.64 -5.51 51.44
C LEU A 421 -32.66 -5.68 49.91
N ILE A 422 -33.84 -5.83 49.32
CA ILE A 422 -33.98 -5.95 47.86
C ILE A 422 -33.74 -4.62 47.16
N LEU A 423 -34.20 -3.49 47.72
CA LEU A 423 -34.14 -2.16 47.10
C LEU A 423 -32.81 -1.43 47.33
N GLU A 424 -32.12 -1.69 48.44
CA GLU A 424 -30.88 -0.99 48.81
C GLU A 424 -29.79 -1.05 47.71
N PRO A 425 -29.52 -2.20 47.07
CA PRO A 425 -28.54 -2.27 45.98
C PRO A 425 -28.89 -1.36 44.79
N TRP A 426 -30.18 -1.10 44.55
CA TRP A 426 -30.66 -0.30 43.42
C TRP A 426 -30.43 1.19 43.59
N ARG A 427 -30.02 1.64 44.79
CA ARG A 427 -29.71 3.04 45.07
C ARG A 427 -28.63 3.62 44.15
N ARG A 428 -27.67 2.80 43.73
CA ARG A 428 -26.56 3.22 42.85
C ARG A 428 -26.90 3.07 41.36
N VAL A 429 -28.01 2.40 41.02
CA VAL A 429 -28.38 2.04 39.65
C VAL A 429 -29.52 2.91 39.15
N PHE A 430 -30.54 3.15 39.97
CA PHE A 430 -31.63 4.05 39.62
C PHE A 430 -31.19 5.51 39.78
N SER A 431 -31.66 6.37 38.88
CA SER A 431 -31.50 7.81 39.07
C SER A 431 -32.23 8.25 40.35
N GLY A 432 -31.65 9.20 41.08
CA GLY A 432 -32.15 9.65 42.38
C GLY A 432 -33.65 9.97 42.36
N GLY A 433 -34.09 10.80 41.40
CA GLY A 433 -35.51 11.15 41.28
C GLY A 433 -36.43 9.95 41.00
N THR A 434 -35.97 8.92 40.29
CA THR A 434 -36.80 7.72 40.04
C THR A 434 -36.93 6.86 41.28
N LEU A 435 -35.84 6.69 42.04
CA LEU A 435 -35.86 5.95 43.30
C LEU A 435 -36.73 6.65 44.34
N GLU A 436 -36.57 7.97 44.48
CA GLU A 436 -37.37 8.78 45.40
C GLU A 436 -38.86 8.70 45.06
N ALA A 437 -39.23 8.90 43.79
CA ALA A 437 -40.62 8.77 43.35
C ALA A 437 -41.18 7.35 43.64
N PHE A 438 -40.35 6.32 43.44
CA PHE A 438 -40.74 4.93 43.71
C PHE A 438 -41.00 4.68 45.20
N VAL A 439 -40.10 5.14 46.08
CA VAL A 439 -40.23 5.02 47.55
C VAL A 439 -41.44 5.82 48.05
N VAL A 440 -41.62 7.04 47.54
CA VAL A 440 -42.76 7.89 47.90
C VAL A 440 -44.10 7.26 47.49
N ALA A 441 -44.17 6.61 46.33
CA ALA A 441 -45.39 5.99 45.85
C ALA A 441 -45.73 4.66 46.55
N ASN A 442 -44.73 3.82 46.85
CA ASN A 442 -44.98 2.43 47.26
C ASN A 442 -44.69 2.15 48.75
N ILE A 443 -43.76 2.88 49.38
CA ILE A 443 -43.31 2.60 50.75
C ILE A 443 -43.91 3.61 51.75
N LEU A 444 -43.80 4.92 51.47
CA LEU A 444 -44.26 5.97 52.41
C LEU A 444 -45.73 5.85 52.85
N PRO A 445 -46.71 5.55 51.98
CA PRO A 445 -48.11 5.44 52.42
C PRO A 445 -48.31 4.34 53.47
N LYS A 446 -47.52 3.27 53.39
CA LYS A 446 -47.62 2.12 54.31
C LYS A 446 -46.95 2.39 55.64
N LEU A 447 -45.81 3.10 55.61
CA LEU A 447 -45.18 3.61 56.82
C LEU A 447 -46.11 4.59 57.54
N ALA A 448 -46.84 5.43 56.81
CA ALA A 448 -47.81 6.37 57.38
C ALA A 448 -48.95 5.63 58.10
N VAL A 449 -49.53 4.63 57.46
CA VAL A 449 -50.61 3.82 58.05
C VAL A 449 -50.11 3.05 59.28
N ALA A 450 -48.92 2.47 59.23
CA ALA A 450 -48.34 1.77 60.38
C ALA A 450 -48.08 2.71 61.56
N LEU A 451 -47.54 3.91 61.31
CA LEU A 451 -47.35 4.94 62.34
C LEU A 451 -48.66 5.45 62.92
N GLN A 452 -49.70 5.64 62.11
CA GLN A 452 -51.01 6.07 62.59
C GLN A 452 -51.67 5.03 63.51
N GLY A 453 -51.38 3.74 63.30
CA GLY A 453 -51.85 2.65 64.15
C GLY A 453 -51.02 2.43 65.42
N MET A 454 -49.96 3.21 65.67
CA MET A 454 -49.11 3.07 66.84
C MET A 454 -49.87 3.51 68.11
N VAL A 455 -50.12 2.57 69.01
CA VAL A 455 -50.73 2.86 70.31
C VAL A 455 -49.66 3.42 71.25
N ILE A 456 -49.92 4.60 71.81
CA ILE A 456 -49.01 5.26 72.74
C ILE A 456 -49.41 4.89 74.16
N ASN A 457 -48.56 4.12 74.83
CA ASN A 457 -48.75 3.67 76.20
C ASN A 457 -47.56 4.16 77.08
N PRO A 458 -47.77 5.14 77.95
CA PRO A 458 -46.71 5.70 78.81
C PRO A 458 -46.07 4.69 79.78
N HIS A 459 -46.76 3.60 80.13
CA HIS A 459 -46.27 2.62 81.10
C HIS A 459 -45.47 1.48 80.45
N HIS A 460 -45.73 1.15 79.18
CA HIS A 460 -45.03 0.10 78.45
C HIS A 460 -45.12 0.33 76.93
N GLN A 461 -44.23 1.18 76.40
CA GLN A 461 -44.22 1.54 74.98
C GLN A 461 -43.50 0.48 74.14
N ILE A 462 -44.18 -0.02 73.11
CA ILE A 462 -43.58 -0.86 72.06
C ILE A 462 -43.12 0.08 70.94
N LEU A 463 -41.83 0.00 70.58
CA LEU A 463 -41.19 0.88 69.59
C LEU A 463 -40.94 0.20 68.25
N ASP A 464 -41.42 -1.02 68.02
CA ASP A 464 -41.15 -1.77 66.80
C ASP A 464 -41.56 -1.01 65.53
N VAL A 465 -42.76 -0.40 65.55
CA VAL A 465 -43.26 0.45 64.44
C VAL A 465 -42.34 1.65 64.17
N TRP A 466 -41.81 2.26 65.24
CA TRP A 466 -40.86 3.35 65.12
C TRP A 466 -39.55 2.87 64.46
N HIS A 467 -39.01 1.74 64.92
CA HIS A 467 -37.82 1.15 64.32
C HIS A 467 -38.04 0.76 62.84
N TRP A 468 -39.24 0.26 62.49
CA TRP A 468 -39.58 -0.06 61.10
C TRP A 468 -39.55 1.19 60.21
N VAL A 469 -40.02 2.35 60.68
CA VAL A 469 -40.00 3.59 59.90
C VAL A 469 -38.58 4.16 59.81
N MET A 470 -37.88 4.23 60.94
CA MET A 470 -36.51 4.77 60.99
C MET A 470 -35.53 3.92 60.16
N ALA A 471 -35.82 2.64 59.97
CA ALA A 471 -35.07 1.81 59.04
C ALA A 471 -35.06 2.33 57.60
N TRP A 472 -36.00 3.19 57.18
CA TRP A 472 -36.06 3.75 55.82
C TRP A 472 -35.54 5.19 55.70
N GLU A 473 -34.99 5.77 56.77
CA GLU A 473 -34.46 7.13 56.80
C GLU A 473 -33.43 7.41 55.70
N ASP A 474 -32.56 6.45 55.42
CA ASP A 474 -31.47 6.53 54.44
C ASP A 474 -31.93 6.44 52.97
N MET A 475 -33.13 5.90 52.73
CA MET A 475 -33.70 5.71 51.40
C MET A 475 -34.80 6.73 51.04
N CYS A 476 -35.40 7.38 52.04
CA CYS A 476 -36.47 8.36 51.83
C CYS A 476 -35.90 9.79 51.72
N PRO A 477 -36.48 10.66 50.87
CA PRO A 477 -36.19 12.08 50.92
C PRO A 477 -36.46 12.64 52.32
N SER A 478 -35.52 13.44 52.84
CA SER A 478 -35.63 14.03 54.19
C SER A 478 -36.89 14.89 54.37
N SER A 479 -37.29 15.62 53.33
CA SER A 479 -38.53 16.41 53.29
C SER A 479 -39.78 15.54 53.42
N SER A 480 -39.81 14.39 52.73
CA SER A 480 -40.91 13.44 52.78
C SER A 480 -40.99 12.72 54.12
N MET A 481 -39.85 12.36 54.71
CA MET A 481 -39.77 11.77 56.05
C MET A 481 -40.23 12.76 57.13
N ALA A 482 -39.82 14.03 57.06
CA ALA A 482 -40.30 15.06 57.98
C ALA A 482 -41.82 15.24 57.90
N THR A 483 -42.37 15.29 56.68
CA THR A 483 -43.82 15.39 56.45
C THR A 483 -44.58 14.16 56.96
N LEU A 484 -43.99 12.97 56.82
CA LEU A 484 -44.53 11.72 57.35
C LEU A 484 -44.65 11.78 58.88
N LEU A 485 -43.57 12.16 59.56
CA LEU A 485 -43.52 12.26 61.02
C LEU A 485 -44.50 13.32 61.53
N GLU A 486 -44.54 14.50 60.90
CA GLU A 486 -45.48 15.58 61.25
C GLU A 486 -46.94 15.10 61.21
N LYS A 487 -47.33 14.45 60.11
CA LYS A 487 -48.73 14.10 59.87
C LYS A 487 -49.19 12.81 60.53
N ALA A 488 -48.32 11.80 60.65
CA ALA A 488 -48.69 10.48 61.15
C ALA A 488 -48.29 10.25 62.61
N PHE A 489 -47.10 10.71 63.03
CA PHE A 489 -46.57 10.46 64.36
C PHE A 489 -46.96 11.57 65.36
N PHE A 490 -46.67 12.84 65.05
CA PHE A 490 -46.98 13.92 65.99
C PHE A 490 -48.49 14.13 66.20
N SER A 491 -49.31 13.86 65.17
CA SER A 491 -50.77 13.93 65.29
C SER A 491 -51.35 12.86 66.23
N THR A 492 -50.83 11.64 66.20
CA THR A 492 -51.24 10.53 67.07
C THR A 492 -50.73 10.71 68.50
N VAL A 493 -49.53 11.25 68.67
CA VAL A 493 -49.01 11.65 69.99
C VAL A 493 -49.86 12.75 70.60
N ALA A 494 -50.16 13.81 69.84
CA ALA A 494 -50.99 14.90 70.32
C ALA A 494 -52.40 14.42 70.72
N SER A 495 -53.05 13.57 69.91
CA SER A 495 -54.38 13.05 70.23
C SER A 495 -54.37 12.13 71.46
N SER A 496 -53.35 11.29 71.61
CA SER A 496 -53.21 10.38 72.76
C SER A 496 -52.95 11.15 74.05
N ILE A 497 -52.14 12.21 74.01
CA ILE A 497 -51.91 13.11 75.16
C ILE A 497 -53.21 13.80 75.57
N VAL A 498 -53.99 14.32 74.62
CA VAL A 498 -55.29 14.95 74.91
C VAL A 498 -56.25 13.94 75.54
N HIS A 499 -56.32 12.72 75.01
CA HIS A 499 -57.19 11.67 75.56
C HIS A 499 -56.78 11.27 76.99
N MET A 500 -55.47 11.14 77.26
CA MET A 500 -54.94 10.83 78.59
C MET A 500 -55.09 11.99 79.59
N ALA A 501 -55.12 13.24 79.12
CA ALA A 501 -55.40 14.40 79.96
C ALA A 501 -56.90 14.57 80.28
N SER A 502 -57.78 13.95 79.49
CA SER A 502 -59.23 13.99 79.67
C SER A 502 -59.82 12.80 80.46
N ALA A 503 -59.02 11.75 80.68
CA ALA A 503 -59.35 10.58 81.49
C ALA A 503 -58.70 10.70 82.87
#